data_AF-A0A0E4BKG1-F1
#
_entry.id   AF-A0A0E4BKG1-F1
#
_cell.length_a   1.000
_cell.length_b   1.000
_cell.length_c   1.000
_cell.angle_alpha   90.00
_cell.angle_beta   90.00
_cell.angle_gamma   90.00
#
_symmetry.space_group_name_H-M   'P 1'
#
loop_
_entity.id
_entity.type
_entity.pdbx_description
1 polymer ?
#
loop_
_entity_poly.entity_id
_entity_poly.type
_entity_poly.pdbx_seq_one_letter_code
_entity_poly.pdbx_strand_id
1 'polypeptide(L)'
;MPAGLPGTRIVETWDHHGLRASGSHDVIFDDVVIPLDSEVDVRKPTDWRGPDVTQATVHTIFVAAIYDGVARAARDWLISFLKQRVPASLGAPLATLPRAQEILGAVEARLAVNARLIASFAGDFDDGVELSAAESNVIKLTVTNNAVAAVEDALSLTGNHGLSRTNPLERHYRDVLCGRVHTPQDDSTRTGLGRAALDL
;
A
#
# COMPACT_ATOMS: atom_id res chain seq x y z
N MET A 1 14.49 2.44 -21.98
CA MET A 1 15.95 2.27 -21.96
C MET A 1 16.29 0.82 -21.70
N PRO A 2 17.07 0.16 -22.57
CA PRO A 2 17.64 -1.15 -22.28
C PRO A 2 18.51 -1.12 -21.02
N ALA A 3 18.49 -2.20 -20.23
CA ALA A 3 19.35 -2.34 -19.07
C ALA A 3 20.81 -2.61 -19.48
N GLY A 4 21.76 -2.11 -18.69
CA GLY A 4 23.19 -2.43 -18.85
C GLY A 4 23.91 -1.70 -19.99
N LEU A 5 23.35 -0.63 -20.53
CA LEU A 5 24.06 0.21 -21.51
C LEU A 5 25.33 0.82 -20.89
N PRO A 6 26.43 0.98 -21.66
CA PRO A 6 27.60 1.71 -21.20
C PRO A 6 27.22 3.09 -20.65
N GLY A 7 27.82 3.47 -19.52
CA GLY A 7 27.47 4.70 -18.80
C GLY A 7 26.31 4.58 -17.81
N THR A 8 25.62 3.42 -17.76
CA THR A 8 24.61 3.14 -16.73
C THR A 8 25.22 2.43 -15.52
N ARG A 9 24.80 2.83 -14.31
CA ARG A 9 25.14 2.10 -13.08
C ARG A 9 24.00 2.17 -12.06
N ILE A 10 23.74 1.04 -11.40
CA ILE A 10 22.86 0.98 -10.23
C ILE A 10 23.68 1.33 -9.01
N VAL A 11 23.17 2.21 -8.15
CA VAL A 11 23.74 2.51 -6.85
C VAL A 11 22.80 1.94 -5.80
N GLU A 12 23.30 1.00 -4.99
CA GLU A 12 22.48 0.34 -3.97
C GLU A 12 22.13 1.30 -2.81
N THR A 13 21.12 2.16 -3.02
CA THR A 13 20.68 3.20 -2.07
C THR A 13 19.46 2.81 -1.24
N TRP A 14 18.86 1.65 -1.50
CA TRP A 14 17.57 1.26 -0.93
C TRP A 14 17.73 0.60 0.45
N ASP A 15 18.11 1.40 1.44
CA ASP A 15 18.04 1.01 2.85
C ASP A 15 16.76 1.53 3.50
N HIS A 16 15.62 0.95 3.10
CA HIS A 16 14.30 1.38 3.55
C HIS A 16 13.78 0.56 4.74
N HIS A 17 12.83 1.15 5.47
CA HIS A 17 12.20 0.52 6.63
C HIS A 17 11.31 -0.68 6.23
N GLY A 18 10.33 -0.43 5.36
CA GLY A 18 9.49 -1.44 4.70
C GLY A 18 9.91 -1.67 3.26
N LEU A 19 9.21 -2.55 2.55
CA LEU A 19 9.38 -2.81 1.11
C LEU A 19 10.83 -3.06 0.70
N ARG A 20 11.65 -3.65 1.57
CA ARG A 20 13.09 -3.83 1.34
C ARG A 20 13.42 -4.61 0.06
N ALA A 21 12.51 -5.47 -0.36
CA ALA A 21 12.64 -6.27 -1.58
C ALA A 21 12.27 -5.52 -2.87
N SER A 22 11.69 -4.31 -2.80
CA SER A 22 11.35 -3.53 -4.01
C SER A 22 12.60 -3.05 -4.76
N GLY A 23 13.74 -2.95 -4.07
CA GLY A 23 15.02 -2.60 -4.69
C GLY A 23 14.99 -1.25 -5.41
N SER A 24 14.33 -0.25 -4.82
CA SER A 24 14.15 1.09 -5.40
C SER A 24 15.44 1.92 -5.33
N HIS A 25 16.51 1.34 -5.90
CA HIS A 25 17.85 1.87 -5.99
C HIS A 25 17.95 3.01 -6.98
N ASP A 26 18.92 3.89 -6.76
CA ASP A 26 19.23 4.95 -7.72
C ASP A 26 19.86 4.34 -8.98
N VAL A 27 19.53 4.92 -10.13
CA VAL A 27 20.17 4.59 -11.41
C VAL A 27 20.82 5.85 -11.94
N ILE A 28 22.13 5.77 -12.18
CA ILE A 28 22.92 6.87 -12.72
C ILE A 28 23.13 6.64 -14.21
N PHE A 29 22.92 7.70 -14.98
CA PHE A 29 23.14 7.76 -16.41
C PHE A 29 24.25 8.80 -16.67
N ASP A 30 25.39 8.33 -17.18
CA ASP A 30 26.56 9.14 -17.51
C ASP A 30 26.90 8.95 -19.00
N ASP A 31 26.63 9.97 -19.82
CA ASP A 31 26.82 9.96 -21.28
C ASP A 31 26.32 8.68 -21.99
N VAL A 32 25.14 8.21 -21.60
CA VAL A 32 24.54 6.96 -22.11
C VAL A 32 24.04 7.13 -23.54
N VAL A 33 24.62 6.38 -24.46
CA VAL A 33 24.15 6.30 -25.85
C VAL A 33 22.96 5.35 -25.94
N ILE A 34 21.81 5.86 -26.40
CA ILE A 34 20.57 5.10 -26.54
C ILE A 34 20.37 4.70 -28.00
N PRO A 35 20.14 3.41 -28.29
CA PRO A 35 19.80 2.97 -29.65
C PRO A 35 18.51 3.63 -30.17
N LEU A 36 18.50 4.07 -31.43
CA LEU A 36 17.34 4.73 -32.04
C LEU A 36 16.08 3.83 -32.13
N ASP A 37 16.27 2.51 -32.16
CA ASP A 37 15.18 1.53 -32.13
C ASP A 37 14.58 1.32 -30.73
N SER A 38 15.17 1.92 -29.69
CA SER A 38 14.65 1.93 -28.32
C SER A 38 13.76 3.14 -28.02
N GLU A 39 13.47 3.97 -29.03
CA GLU A 39 12.62 5.13 -28.94
C GLU A 39 11.15 4.72 -28.73
N VAL A 40 10.56 5.21 -27.64
CA VAL A 40 9.12 5.07 -27.36
C VAL A 40 8.58 6.48 -27.12
N ASP A 41 7.58 6.85 -27.91
CA ASP A 41 6.82 8.10 -27.73
C ASP A 41 7.69 9.39 -27.68
N VAL A 42 8.59 9.53 -28.66
CA VAL A 42 9.49 10.70 -28.75
C VAL A 42 8.70 11.95 -29.15
N ARG A 43 8.66 12.92 -28.25
CA ARG A 43 7.90 14.17 -28.40
C ARG A 43 8.73 15.36 -27.95
N LYS A 44 8.44 16.54 -28.50
CA LYS A 44 9.01 17.79 -27.99
C LYS A 44 8.48 18.06 -26.58
N PRO A 45 9.22 18.78 -25.73
CA PRO A 45 8.76 19.18 -24.39
C PRO A 45 7.33 19.78 -24.37
N THR A 46 6.98 20.58 -25.38
CA THR A 46 5.67 21.23 -25.52
C THR A 46 4.52 20.29 -25.87
N ASP A 47 4.84 19.10 -26.41
CA ASP A 47 3.87 18.16 -26.97
C ASP A 47 3.53 17.04 -25.96
N TRP A 48 4.19 17.04 -24.79
CA TRP A 48 3.83 16.18 -23.67
C TRP A 48 2.46 16.60 -23.15
N ARG A 49 1.49 15.69 -23.28
CA ARG A 49 0.20 15.82 -22.60
C ARG A 49 0.39 15.52 -21.12
N GLY A 50 -0.49 16.04 -20.28
CA GLY A 50 -0.55 15.63 -18.87
C GLY A 50 -0.70 14.11 -18.73
N PRO A 51 -0.44 13.56 -17.53
CA PRO A 51 -0.51 12.12 -17.31
C PRO A 51 -1.86 11.55 -17.74
N ASP A 52 -1.85 10.34 -18.29
CA ASP A 52 -3.08 9.59 -18.58
C ASP A 52 -3.86 9.42 -17.28
N VAL A 53 -5.01 10.10 -17.21
CA VAL A 53 -5.86 10.13 -16.02
C VAL A 53 -6.36 8.73 -15.69
N THR A 54 -6.71 7.93 -16.69
CA THR A 54 -7.15 6.55 -16.48
C THR A 54 -6.00 5.70 -15.91
N GLN A 55 -4.81 5.79 -16.50
CA GLN A 55 -3.64 5.07 -16.00
C GLN A 55 -3.30 5.47 -14.56
N ALA A 56 -3.28 6.76 -14.26
CA ALA A 56 -2.97 7.27 -12.92
C ALA A 56 -4.01 6.82 -11.89
N THR A 57 -5.29 6.86 -12.25
CA THR A 57 -6.40 6.47 -11.38
C THR A 57 -6.38 4.98 -11.08
N VAL A 58 -6.15 4.13 -12.09
CA VAL A 58 -6.01 2.67 -11.92
C VAL A 58 -4.78 2.34 -11.07
N HIS A 59 -3.65 3.00 -11.31
CA HIS A 59 -2.43 2.80 -10.51
C HIS A 59 -2.66 3.10 -9.03
N THR A 60 -3.35 4.20 -8.71
CA THR A 60 -3.71 4.57 -7.33
C THR A 60 -4.49 3.47 -6.61
N ILE A 61 -5.38 2.76 -7.31
CA ILE A 61 -6.15 1.66 -6.73
C ILE A 61 -5.31 0.40 -6.55
N PHE A 62 -4.35 0.12 -7.44
CA PHE A 62 -3.41 -0.98 -7.20
C PHE A 62 -2.58 -0.76 -5.94
N VAL A 63 -2.16 0.48 -5.68
CA VAL A 63 -1.49 0.84 -4.41
C VAL A 63 -2.40 0.52 -3.22
N ALA A 64 -3.68 0.88 -3.28
CA ALA A 64 -4.66 0.55 -2.24
C ALA A 64 -4.75 -0.97 -2.02
N ALA A 65 -4.89 -1.75 -3.10
CA ALA A 65 -5.03 -3.20 -3.06
C ALA A 65 -3.80 -3.91 -2.49
N ILE A 66 -2.58 -3.44 -2.81
CA ILE A 66 -1.34 -4.00 -2.26
C ILE A 66 -1.34 -3.93 -0.73
N TYR A 67 -1.67 -2.76 -0.16
CA TYR A 67 -1.64 -2.57 1.28
C TYR A 67 -2.81 -3.22 2.01
N ASP A 68 -3.99 -3.33 1.37
CA ASP A 68 -5.06 -4.19 1.87
C ASP A 68 -4.60 -5.65 1.96
N GLY A 69 -3.87 -6.14 0.95
CA GLY A 69 -3.24 -7.46 0.95
C GLY A 69 -2.25 -7.66 2.11
N VAL A 70 -1.41 -6.67 2.40
CA VAL A 70 -0.49 -6.69 3.55
C VAL A 70 -1.27 -6.80 4.87
N ALA A 71 -2.33 -6.02 5.04
CA ALA A 71 -3.17 -6.06 6.24
C ALA A 71 -3.94 -7.39 6.38
N ARG A 72 -4.41 -7.98 5.27
CA ARG A 72 -5.02 -9.33 5.28
C ARG A 72 -4.03 -10.40 5.71
N ALA A 73 -2.79 -10.35 5.23
CA ALA A 73 -1.74 -11.29 5.64
C ALA A 73 -1.42 -11.16 7.15
N ALA A 74 -1.35 -9.93 7.66
CA ALA A 74 -1.19 -9.68 9.09
C ALA A 74 -2.38 -10.21 9.91
N ARG A 75 -3.61 -10.01 9.43
CA ARG A 75 -4.84 -10.53 10.05
C ARG A 75 -4.83 -12.06 10.09
N ASP A 76 -4.51 -12.72 8.97
CA ASP A 76 -4.49 -14.18 8.89
C ASP A 76 -3.47 -14.77 9.88
N TRP A 77 -2.30 -14.14 9.98
CA TRP A 77 -1.31 -14.48 10.98
C TRP A 77 -1.84 -14.27 12.40
N LEU A 78 -2.48 -13.12 12.69
CA LEU A 78 -3.07 -12.82 13.99
C LEU A 78 -4.11 -13.88 14.40
N ILE A 79 -5.00 -14.29 13.49
CA ILE A 79 -5.99 -15.35 13.76
C ILE A 79 -5.28 -16.65 14.17
N SER A 80 -4.23 -17.04 13.43
CA SER A 80 -3.45 -18.23 13.76
C SER A 80 -2.82 -18.12 15.15
N PHE A 81 -2.18 -16.99 15.44
CA PHE A 81 -1.56 -16.72 16.74
C PHE A 81 -2.57 -16.80 17.89
N LEU A 82 -3.73 -16.15 17.77
CA LEU A 82 -4.75 -16.13 18.82
C LEU A 82 -5.34 -17.51 19.09
N LYS A 83 -5.50 -18.35 18.06
CA LYS A 83 -6.01 -19.72 18.18
C LYS A 83 -5.00 -20.69 18.80
N GLN A 84 -3.69 -20.47 18.58
CA GLN A 84 -2.64 -21.40 19.00
C GLN A 84 -2.01 -21.02 20.34
N ARG A 85 -1.95 -19.72 20.68
CA ARG A 85 -1.27 -19.26 21.89
C ARG A 85 -2.12 -19.52 23.12
N VAL A 86 -1.65 -20.43 23.98
CA VAL A 86 -2.23 -20.74 25.29
C VAL A 86 -1.27 -20.30 26.39
N PRO A 87 -1.46 -19.12 27.03
CA PRO A 87 -0.71 -18.75 28.21
C PRO A 87 -1.02 -19.67 29.40
N ALA A 88 -0.01 -20.04 30.18
CA ALA A 88 -0.18 -20.92 31.34
C ALA A 88 -1.14 -20.33 32.39
N SER A 89 -1.15 -18.99 32.55
CA SER A 89 -2.06 -18.29 33.46
C SER A 89 -3.52 -18.29 33.01
N LEU A 90 -3.78 -18.50 31.71
CA LEU A 90 -5.13 -18.50 31.15
C LEU A 90 -5.68 -19.93 30.97
N GLY A 91 -4.83 -20.89 30.60
CA GLY A 91 -5.22 -22.28 30.37
C GLY A 91 -6.09 -22.51 29.13
N ALA A 92 -6.33 -21.47 28.32
CA ALA A 92 -7.10 -21.51 27.07
C ALA A 92 -6.43 -20.64 25.99
N PRO A 93 -6.77 -20.82 24.70
CA PRO A 93 -6.28 -19.95 23.62
C PRO A 93 -6.63 -18.49 23.85
N LEU A 94 -5.76 -17.55 23.43
CA LEU A 94 -6.05 -16.11 23.50
C LEU A 94 -7.36 -15.73 22.76
N ALA A 95 -7.76 -16.51 21.75
CA ALA A 95 -9.02 -16.32 21.04
C ALA A 95 -10.29 -16.41 21.93
N THR A 96 -10.20 -16.98 23.13
CA THR A 96 -11.33 -17.04 24.07
C THR A 96 -11.54 -15.72 24.81
N LEU A 97 -10.56 -14.81 24.81
CA LEU A 97 -10.64 -13.53 25.51
C LEU A 97 -11.54 -12.55 24.75
N PRO A 98 -12.54 -11.92 25.41
CA PRO A 98 -13.40 -10.92 24.78
C PRO A 98 -12.60 -9.76 24.16
N ARG A 99 -11.51 -9.34 24.80
CA ARG A 99 -10.63 -8.29 24.27
C ARG A 99 -9.96 -8.68 22.95
N ALA A 100 -9.57 -9.94 22.78
CA ALA A 100 -8.99 -10.41 21.53
C ALA A 100 -10.03 -10.44 20.40
N GLN A 101 -11.26 -10.83 20.72
CA GLN A 101 -12.38 -10.85 19.79
C GLN A 101 -12.80 -9.45 19.36
N GLU A 102 -12.86 -8.50 20.29
CA GLU A 102 -13.16 -7.09 20.03
C GLU A 102 -12.13 -6.46 19.07
N ILE A 103 -10.84 -6.62 19.36
CA ILE A 103 -9.78 -6.07 18.52
C ILE A 103 -9.78 -6.73 17.14
N LEU A 104 -9.90 -8.06 17.07
CA LEU A 104 -10.00 -8.75 15.77
C LEU A 104 -11.25 -8.30 15.01
N GLY A 105 -12.38 -8.07 15.68
CA GLY A 105 -13.59 -7.52 15.07
C GLY A 105 -13.38 -6.12 14.48
N ALA A 106 -12.61 -5.26 15.15
CA ALA A 106 -12.24 -3.95 14.62
C ALA A 106 -11.32 -4.06 13.37
N VAL A 107 -10.44 -5.07 13.32
CA VAL A 107 -9.65 -5.39 12.13
C VAL A 107 -10.56 -5.85 10.99
N GLU A 108 -11.47 -6.79 11.24
CA GLU A 108 -12.42 -7.29 10.22
C GLU A 108 -13.30 -6.17 9.66
N ALA A 109 -13.78 -5.25 10.52
CA ALA A 109 -14.59 -4.11 10.08
C ALA A 109 -13.85 -3.22 9.06
N ARG A 110 -12.57 -2.90 9.32
CA ARG A 110 -11.74 -2.11 8.41
C ARG A 110 -11.50 -2.84 7.08
N LEU A 111 -11.17 -4.13 7.14
CA LEU A 111 -10.91 -4.94 5.94
C LEU A 111 -12.18 -5.18 5.10
N ALA A 112 -13.36 -5.21 5.73
CA ALA A 112 -14.64 -5.29 5.04
C ALA A 112 -14.96 -3.99 4.28
N VAL A 113 -14.70 -2.83 4.88
CA VAL A 113 -14.80 -1.52 4.19
C VAL A 113 -13.83 -1.46 3.01
N ASN A 114 -12.57 -1.83 3.22
CA ASN A 114 -11.58 -1.85 2.16
C ASN A 114 -11.98 -2.74 0.98
N ALA A 115 -12.46 -3.95 1.27
CA ALA A 115 -12.93 -4.87 0.24
C ALA A 115 -14.02 -4.25 -0.62
N ARG A 116 -14.97 -3.54 -0.01
CA ARG A 116 -16.06 -2.88 -0.74
C ARG A 116 -15.56 -1.75 -1.61
N LEU A 117 -14.70 -0.87 -1.09
CA LEU A 117 -14.17 0.27 -1.85
C LEU A 117 -13.33 -0.17 -3.06
N ILE A 118 -12.47 -1.17 -2.87
CA ILE A 118 -11.65 -1.71 -3.98
C ILE A 118 -12.54 -2.40 -5.02
N ALA A 119 -13.48 -3.24 -4.57
CA ALA A 119 -14.33 -4.01 -5.48
C ALA A 119 -15.32 -3.14 -6.24
N SER A 120 -15.89 -2.10 -5.63
CA SER A 120 -16.79 -1.18 -6.32
C SER A 120 -16.06 -0.44 -7.43
N PHE A 121 -14.88 0.11 -7.12
CA PHE A 121 -14.07 0.82 -8.11
C PHE A 121 -13.65 -0.09 -9.27
N ALA A 122 -13.23 -1.32 -8.97
CA ALA A 122 -12.86 -2.28 -10.00
C ALA A 122 -14.07 -2.65 -10.88
N GLY A 123 -15.26 -2.82 -10.28
CA GLY A 123 -16.49 -3.06 -11.02
C GLY A 123 -16.87 -1.89 -11.94
N ASP A 124 -16.80 -0.66 -11.43
CA ASP A 124 -17.06 0.55 -12.22
C ASP A 124 -16.09 0.66 -13.42
N PHE A 125 -14.82 0.32 -13.22
CA PHE A 125 -13.85 0.27 -14.32
C PHE A 125 -14.20 -0.78 -15.37
N ASP A 126 -14.54 -2.00 -14.95
CA ASP A 126 -14.89 -3.10 -15.85
C ASP A 126 -16.19 -2.82 -16.63
N ASP A 127 -17.13 -2.09 -16.02
CA ASP A 127 -18.40 -1.66 -16.62
C ASP A 127 -18.23 -0.42 -17.53
N GLY A 128 -17.02 0.14 -17.64
CA GLY A 128 -16.71 1.30 -18.48
C GLY A 128 -17.22 2.63 -17.93
N VAL A 129 -17.47 2.71 -16.62
CA VAL A 129 -17.82 3.95 -15.93
C VAL A 129 -16.62 4.90 -15.96
N GLU A 130 -16.88 6.18 -16.18
CA GLU A 130 -15.84 7.21 -16.12
C GLU A 130 -15.29 7.32 -14.69
N LEU A 131 -14.01 6.97 -14.52
CA LEU A 131 -13.38 6.94 -13.22
C LEU A 131 -12.91 8.32 -12.77
N SER A 132 -13.20 8.66 -11.51
CA SER A 132 -12.74 9.90 -10.90
C SER A 132 -11.35 9.74 -10.26
N ALA A 133 -10.39 10.56 -10.69
CA ALA A 133 -9.09 10.66 -10.05
C ALA A 133 -9.21 11.00 -8.56
N ALA A 134 -10.08 11.95 -8.21
CA ALA A 134 -10.32 12.34 -6.83
C ALA A 134 -10.87 11.19 -5.98
N GLU A 135 -11.79 10.39 -6.54
CA GLU A 135 -12.33 9.21 -5.86
C GLU A 135 -11.26 8.14 -5.63
N SER A 136 -10.43 7.85 -6.64
CA SER A 136 -9.34 6.88 -6.47
C SER A 136 -8.36 7.29 -5.36
N ASN A 137 -8.08 8.60 -5.26
CA ASN A 137 -7.22 9.16 -4.21
C ASN A 137 -7.86 8.97 -2.83
N VAL A 138 -9.17 9.20 -2.70
CA VAL A 138 -9.94 8.96 -1.47
C VAL A 138 -9.92 7.48 -1.08
N ILE A 139 -10.15 6.59 -2.04
CA ILE A 139 -10.12 5.14 -1.81
C ILE A 139 -8.74 4.71 -1.33
N LYS A 140 -7.67 5.11 -2.04
CA LYS A 140 -6.30 4.79 -1.62
C LYS A 140 -6.00 5.32 -0.23
N LEU A 141 -6.31 6.59 0.05
CA LEU A 141 -6.13 7.18 1.38
C LEU A 141 -6.86 6.38 2.45
N THR A 142 -8.12 6.01 2.21
CA THR A 142 -8.96 5.31 3.18
C THR A 142 -8.45 3.89 3.42
N VAL A 143 -8.22 3.14 2.35
CA VAL A 143 -7.76 1.75 2.39
C VAL A 143 -6.41 1.63 3.06
N THR A 144 -5.45 2.49 2.70
CA THR A 144 -4.09 2.45 3.27
C THR A 144 -4.11 2.81 4.76
N ASN A 145 -4.87 3.82 5.18
CA ASN A 145 -4.99 4.15 6.60
C ASN A 145 -5.69 3.05 7.41
N ASN A 146 -6.74 2.43 6.85
CA ASN A 146 -7.39 1.27 7.46
C ASN A 146 -6.43 0.08 7.60
N ALA A 147 -5.62 -0.18 6.56
CA ALA A 147 -4.62 -1.23 6.55
C ALA A 147 -3.56 -1.00 7.65
N VAL A 148 -3.04 0.23 7.77
CA VAL A 148 -2.07 0.57 8.82
C VAL A 148 -2.69 0.35 10.20
N ALA A 149 -3.89 0.89 10.45
CA ALA A 149 -4.56 0.73 11.75
C ALA A 149 -4.85 -0.74 12.09
N ALA A 150 -5.22 -1.56 11.11
CA ALA A 150 -5.43 -2.99 11.31
C ALA A 150 -4.16 -3.73 11.76
N VAL A 151 -3.01 -3.40 11.15
CA VAL A 151 -1.72 -4.02 11.52
C VAL A 151 -1.21 -3.48 12.88
N GLU A 152 -1.44 -2.20 13.18
CA GLU A 152 -1.13 -1.60 14.49
C GLU A 152 -1.94 -2.26 15.62
N ASP A 153 -3.23 -2.53 15.40
CA ASP A 153 -4.09 -3.26 16.33
C ASP A 153 -3.58 -4.68 16.55
N ALA A 154 -3.16 -5.37 15.49
CA ALA A 154 -2.57 -6.72 15.57
C ALA A 154 -1.26 -6.74 16.36
N LEU A 155 -0.38 -5.76 16.16
CA LEU A 155 0.84 -5.61 16.94
C LEU A 155 0.55 -5.36 18.42
N SER A 156 -0.36 -4.43 18.70
CA SER A 156 -0.74 -4.07 20.06
C SER A 156 -1.31 -5.26 20.83
N LEU A 157 -2.13 -6.10 20.17
CA LEU A 157 -2.70 -7.30 20.78
C LEU A 157 -1.67 -8.42 21.02
N THR A 158 -0.65 -8.53 20.17
CA THR A 158 0.35 -9.62 20.26
C THR A 158 1.57 -9.29 21.11
N GLY A 159 1.78 -8.00 21.43
CA GLY A 159 2.87 -7.53 22.28
C GLY A 159 4.24 -7.90 21.74
N ASN A 160 5.16 -8.32 22.62
CA ASN A 160 6.53 -8.67 22.24
C ASN A 160 6.63 -9.75 21.14
N HIS A 161 5.63 -10.62 20.99
CA HIS A 161 5.63 -11.60 19.91
C HIS A 161 5.48 -10.94 18.54
N GLY A 162 4.65 -9.91 18.42
CA GLY A 162 4.43 -9.16 17.18
C GLY A 162 5.65 -8.35 16.74
N LEU A 163 6.49 -7.92 17.69
CA LEU A 163 7.71 -7.15 17.44
C LEU A 163 8.94 -8.01 17.11
N SER A 164 8.82 -9.34 17.15
CA SER A 164 9.95 -10.23 16.85
C SER A 164 10.24 -10.29 15.35
N ARG A 165 11.52 -10.12 14.96
CA ARG A 165 12.02 -10.30 13.58
C ARG A 165 11.81 -11.71 13.01
N THR A 166 11.55 -12.70 13.87
CA THR A 166 11.24 -14.07 13.45
C THR A 166 9.76 -14.27 13.11
N ASN A 167 8.93 -13.25 13.33
CA ASN A 167 7.50 -13.29 13.09
C ASN A 167 7.16 -12.42 11.88
N PRO A 168 6.43 -12.92 10.87
CA PRO A 168 6.05 -12.11 9.70
C PRO A 168 5.26 -10.83 10.04
N LEU A 169 4.59 -10.74 11.20
CA LEU A 169 3.82 -9.55 11.58
C LEU A 169 4.66 -8.27 11.63
N GLU A 170 5.91 -8.33 12.10
CA GLU A 170 6.78 -7.15 12.10
C GLU A 170 7.06 -6.66 10.68
N ARG A 171 7.28 -7.59 9.74
CA ARG A 171 7.48 -7.26 8.33
C ARG A 171 6.23 -6.61 7.75
N HIS A 172 5.06 -7.18 8.01
CA HIS A 172 3.79 -6.59 7.57
C HIS A 172 3.60 -5.18 8.13
N TYR A 173 4.01 -4.92 9.37
CA TYR A 173 3.98 -3.57 9.93
C TYR A 173 4.92 -2.61 9.21
N ARG A 174 6.19 -2.99 9.02
CA ARG A 174 7.15 -2.15 8.31
C ARG A 174 6.68 -1.85 6.88
N ASP A 175 6.16 -2.86 6.19
CA ASP A 175 5.70 -2.74 4.80
C ASP A 175 4.42 -1.90 4.71
N VAL A 176 3.42 -2.08 5.59
CA VAL A 176 2.15 -1.33 5.50
C VAL A 176 2.34 0.18 5.70
N LEU A 177 3.34 0.59 6.49
CA LEU A 177 3.66 2.02 6.70
C LEU A 177 4.08 2.72 5.41
N CYS A 178 4.67 2.00 4.45
CA CYS A 178 5.06 2.56 3.15
C CYS A 178 3.85 3.04 2.33
N GLY A 179 2.62 2.62 2.66
CA GLY A 179 1.42 3.08 1.97
C GLY A 179 1.11 4.56 2.14
N ARG A 180 1.60 5.17 3.22
CA ARG A 180 1.44 6.61 3.48
C ARG A 180 2.28 7.49 2.54
N VAL A 181 3.40 6.97 2.03
CA VAL A 181 4.35 7.75 1.22
C VAL A 181 4.20 7.51 -0.29
N HIS A 182 3.50 6.44 -0.71
CA HIS A 182 3.14 6.28 -2.11
C HIS A 182 2.14 7.37 -2.52
N THR A 183 2.46 8.07 -3.62
CA THR A 183 1.60 9.09 -4.21
C THR A 183 0.24 8.51 -4.61
N PRO A 184 -0.87 9.26 -4.44
CA PRO A 184 -0.94 10.59 -3.81
C PRO A 184 -0.78 10.52 -2.28
N GLN A 185 -0.12 11.53 -1.72
CA GLN A 185 -0.04 11.72 -0.28
C GLN A 185 -1.40 12.16 0.30
N ASP A 186 -1.63 11.82 1.56
CA ASP A 186 -2.90 12.06 2.26
C ASP A 186 -3.26 13.55 2.34
N ASP A 187 -2.28 14.40 2.62
CA ASP A 187 -2.43 15.85 2.71
C ASP A 187 -2.86 16.45 1.37
N SER A 188 -2.20 16.05 0.29
CA SER A 188 -2.51 16.49 -1.08
C SER A 188 -3.93 16.10 -1.47
N THR A 189 -4.34 14.87 -1.13
CA THR A 189 -5.71 14.38 -1.35
C THR A 189 -6.72 15.20 -0.55
N ARG A 190 -6.50 15.40 0.76
CA ARG A 190 -7.40 16.16 1.64
C ARG A 190 -7.50 17.63 1.22
N THR A 191 -6.38 18.26 0.87
CA THR A 191 -6.34 19.63 0.36
C THR A 191 -7.13 19.75 -0.95
N GLY A 192 -6.96 18.81 -1.88
CA GLY A 192 -7.73 18.77 -3.12
C GLY A 192 -9.24 18.71 -2.87
N LEU A 193 -9.68 17.81 -1.98
CA LEU A 193 -11.09 17.68 -1.60
C LEU A 193 -11.62 18.94 -0.90
N GLY A 194 -10.84 19.50 0.03
CA GLY A 194 -11.23 20.70 0.76
C GLY A 194 -11.38 21.91 -0.14
N ARG A 195 -10.47 22.08 -1.11
CA ARG A 195 -10.56 23.13 -2.12
C ARG A 195 -11.79 22.96 -3.01
N ALA A 196 -12.02 21.75 -3.52
CA ALA A 196 -13.19 21.45 -4.33
C ALA A 196 -14.51 21.74 -3.58
N ALA A 197 -14.59 21.39 -2.29
CA ALA A 197 -15.77 21.67 -1.46
C ALA A 197 -15.99 23.16 -1.13
N LEU A 198 -14.96 24.00 -1.32
CA LEU A 198 -14.99 25.45 -1.10
C LEU A 198 -15.07 26.24 -2.42
N ASP A 199 -15.24 25.57 -3.56
CA ASP A 199 -15.20 26.17 -4.90
C ASP A 199 -13.89 26.94 -5.20
N LEU A 200 -12.74 26.43 -4.72
CA LEU A 200 -11.41 27.02 -4.87
C LEU A 200 -10.48 26.31 -5.86
#